data_AF-A0A3E1DBC2-F1
#
_entry.id   AF-A0A3E1DBC2-F1
#
_cell.length_a   1.000
_cell.length_b   1.000
_cell.length_c   1.000
_cell.angle_alpha   90.00
_cell.angle_beta   90.00
_cell.angle_gamma   90.00
#
_symmetry.space_group_name_H-M   'P 1'
#
loop_
_entity.id
_entity.type
_entity.pdbx_description
1 polymer ?
#
loop_
_entity_poly.entity_id
_entity_poly.type
_entity_poly.pdbx_seq_one_letter_code
_entity_poly.pdbx_strand_id
1 'polypeptide(L)'
;MNADLFDGLSDLNLQQICLDDGAFLLRGFAKNVDADLMSALEKVVAQSPFRHMITPGGFRMSVAMSNCGQVGWITNRSGYRYDVIDPETGSSMASFA
;
A
#
# COMPACT_ATOMS: atom_id res chain seq x y z
N MET A 1 -3.14 14.57 -13.11
CA MET A 1 -4.43 14.34 -12.43
C MET A 1 -4.11 14.23 -10.96
N ASN A 2 -4.54 15.18 -10.14
CA ASN A 2 -4.44 15.02 -8.70
C ASN A 2 -5.58 14.07 -8.32
N ALA A 3 -5.28 12.78 -8.19
CA ALA A 3 -6.26 11.80 -7.75
C ALA A 3 -6.46 12.05 -6.26
N ASP A 4 -7.48 12.82 -5.89
CA ASP A 4 -7.91 12.88 -4.50
C ASP A 4 -8.31 11.46 -4.10
N LEU A 5 -7.61 10.91 -3.11
CA LEU A 5 -7.76 9.53 -2.62
C LEU A 5 -9.20 9.19 -2.22
N PHE A 6 -9.99 10.22 -1.88
CA PHE A 6 -11.37 10.10 -1.42
C PHE A 6 -12.36 10.88 -2.31
N ASP A 7 -11.97 11.24 -3.54
CA ASP A 7 -12.86 11.92 -4.48
C ASP A 7 -14.08 11.03 -4.77
N GLY A 8 -15.29 11.57 -4.55
CA GLY A 8 -16.55 10.81 -4.64
C GLY A 8 -17.12 10.32 -3.31
N LEU A 9 -16.46 10.59 -2.17
CA LEU A 9 -17.01 10.37 -0.83
C LEU A 9 -17.56 11.68 -0.25
N SER A 10 -18.56 12.27 -0.91
CA SER A 10 -19.13 13.57 -0.53
C SER A 10 -19.91 13.56 0.79
N ASP A 11 -20.33 12.39 1.28
CA ASP A 11 -21.18 12.24 2.47
C ASP A 11 -20.71 11.13 3.41
N LEU A 12 -19.45 11.19 3.85
CA LEU A 12 -19.02 10.35 4.96
C LEU A 12 -19.56 10.96 6.24
N ASN A 13 -20.74 10.50 6.66
CA ASN A 13 -21.05 10.49 8.08
C ASN A 13 -19.87 9.77 8.75
N LEU A 14 -19.06 10.50 9.54
CA LEU A 14 -17.81 10.06 10.17
C LEU A 14 -18.07 9.04 11.29
N GLN A 15 -18.97 8.10 11.03
CA GLN A 15 -19.35 7.03 11.92
C GLN A 15 -18.35 5.89 11.82
N GLN A 16 -18.02 5.38 13.00
CA GLN A 16 -17.34 4.11 13.15
C GLN A 16 -18.37 3.01 13.01
N ILE A 17 -18.13 2.05 12.12
CA ILE A 17 -18.99 0.89 11.95
C ILE A 17 -18.24 -0.32 12.51
N CYS A 18 -18.79 -0.95 13.54
CA CYS A 18 -18.29 -2.23 14.04
C CYS A 18 -18.53 -3.30 12.96
N LEU A 19 -17.47 -3.99 12.54
CA LEU A 19 -17.53 -5.11 11.62
C LEU A 19 -17.54 -6.45 12.38
N ASP A 20 -16.73 -6.53 13.44
CA ASP A 20 -16.59 -7.68 14.34
C ASP A 20 -15.85 -7.23 15.62
N ASP A 21 -15.66 -8.15 16.58
CA ASP A 21 -14.86 -7.93 17.78
C ASP A 21 -13.43 -7.48 17.41
N GLY A 22 -13.12 -6.21 17.68
CA GLY A 22 -11.81 -5.60 17.40
C GLY A 22 -11.62 -5.08 15.97
N ALA A 23 -12.65 -5.13 15.11
CA ALA A 23 -12.58 -4.67 13.73
C ALA A 23 -13.60 -3.55 13.45
N PHE A 24 -13.12 -2.39 13.00
CA PHE A 24 -13.96 -1.22 12.72
C PHE A 24 -13.64 -0.61 11.36
N LEU A 25 -14.69 -0.17 10.66
CA LEU A 25 -14.58 0.71 9.51
C LEU A 25 -14.70 2.17 9.98
N LEU A 26 -13.62 2.93 9.83
CA LEU A 26 -13.56 4.37 10.14
C LEU A 26 -13.73 5.19 8.87
N ARG A 27 -14.96 5.54 8.53
CA ARG A 27 -15.28 6.29 7.30
C ARG A 27 -14.62 7.67 7.34
N GLY A 28 -13.84 8.00 6.31
CA GLY A 28 -13.25 9.34 6.12
C GLY A 28 -12.11 9.67 7.06
N PHE A 29 -11.62 8.70 7.83
CA PHE A 29 -10.65 8.94 8.90
C PHE A 29 -9.36 9.63 8.43
N ALA A 30 -8.84 9.24 7.27
CA ALA A 30 -7.62 9.81 6.71
C ALA A 30 -7.88 10.96 5.72
N LYS A 31 -9.12 11.49 5.62
CA LYS A 31 -9.47 12.52 4.64
C LYS A 31 -8.65 13.81 4.83
N ASN A 32 -8.37 14.19 6.07
CA ASN A 32 -7.60 15.41 6.37
C ASN A 32 -6.11 15.31 6.03
N VAL A 33 -5.60 14.12 5.69
CA VAL A 33 -4.18 13.87 5.38
C VAL A 33 -4.01 13.21 4.00
N ASP A 34 -5.04 13.25 3.15
CA ASP A 34 -5.06 12.54 1.87
C ASP A 34 -3.97 13.01 0.91
N ALA A 35 -3.78 14.32 0.76
CA ALA A 35 -2.76 14.91 -0.08
C ALA A 35 -1.35 14.57 0.41
N ASP A 36 -1.13 14.58 1.73
CA ASP A 36 0.15 14.21 2.34
C ASP A 36 0.46 12.72 2.11
N LEU A 37 -0.55 11.85 2.24
CA LEU A 37 -0.43 10.43 1.93
C LEU A 37 -0.09 10.19 0.45
N MET A 38 -0.75 10.90 -0.46
CA MET A 38 -0.47 10.79 -1.90
C MET A 38 0.94 11.28 -2.23
N SER A 39 1.39 12.40 -1.66
CA SER A 39 2.76 12.90 -1.86
C SER A 39 3.81 11.94 -1.28
N ALA A 40 3.54 11.34 -0.11
CA ALA A 40 4.42 10.33 0.48
C ALA A 40 4.48 9.05 -0.39
N LEU A 41 3.34 8.62 -0.94
CA LEU A 41 3.26 7.48 -1.85
C LEU A 41 4.09 7.70 -3.12
N GLU A 42 4.03 8.89 -3.72
CA GLU A 42 4.83 9.22 -4.91
C GLU A 42 6.34 9.05 -4.65
N LYS A 43 6.82 9.49 -3.48
CA LYS A 43 8.22 9.31 -3.07
C LYS A 43 8.61 7.85 -2.87
N VAL A 44 7.69 7.05 -2.31
CA VAL A 44 7.89 5.59 -2.16
C VAL A 44 7.99 4.92 -3.52
N VAL A 45 7.06 5.20 -4.42
CA VAL A 45 6.99 4.56 -5.74
C VAL A 45 8.16 4.96 -6.63
N ALA A 46 8.73 6.16 -6.45
CA ALA A 46 9.95 6.56 -7.13
C ALA A 46 11.18 5.72 -6.73
N GLN A 47 11.24 5.24 -5.48
CA GLN A 47 12.34 4.42 -4.95
C GLN A 47 12.10 2.91 -5.12
N SER A 48 10.86 2.47 -4.89
CA SER A 48 10.38 1.09 -5.00
C SER A 48 9.18 1.08 -5.94
N PRO A 49 9.37 0.90 -7.26
CA PRO A 49 8.28 0.95 -8.23
C PRO A 49 7.20 -0.11 -7.98
N PHE A 50 5.98 0.19 -8.42
CA PHE A 50 4.90 -0.81 -8.44
C PHE A 50 5.27 -2.00 -9.34
N ARG A 51 5.07 -3.22 -8.85
CA ARG A 51 5.15 -4.45 -9.66
C ARG A 51 4.04 -5.44 -9.39
N HIS A 52 3.73 -6.24 -10.40
CA HIS A 52 2.85 -7.40 -10.26
C HIS A 52 3.68 -8.62 -9.87
N MET A 53 3.51 -9.08 -8.63
CA MET A 53 4.29 -10.19 -8.10
C MET A 53 3.74 -11.56 -8.56
N ILE A 54 4.57 -12.60 -8.38
CA ILE A 54 4.21 -13.98 -8.68
C ILE A 54 3.85 -14.70 -7.38
N THR A 55 2.67 -15.28 -7.30
CA THR A 55 2.23 -16.11 -6.18
C THR A 55 3.04 -17.42 -6.12
N PRO A 56 3.05 -18.15 -4.99
CA PRO A 56 3.75 -19.43 -4.88
C PRO A 56 3.26 -20.46 -5.91
N GLY A 57 1.97 -20.40 -6.28
CA GLY A 57 1.38 -21.21 -7.34
C GLY A 57 1.79 -20.82 -8.77
N GLY A 58 2.63 -19.81 -8.95
CA GLY A 58 3.13 -19.36 -10.26
C GLY A 58 2.22 -18.37 -10.99
N PHE A 59 1.12 -17.93 -10.38
CA PHE A 59 0.20 -16.96 -10.99
C PHE A 59 0.69 -15.52 -10.75
N ARG A 60 0.58 -14.68 -11.78
CA ARG A 60 0.83 -13.24 -11.69
C ARG A 60 -0.37 -12.54 -11.04
N MET A 61 -0.13 -11.73 -10.01
CA MET A 61 -1.17 -10.97 -9.33
C MET A 61 -1.70 -9.85 -10.23
N SER A 62 -3.02 -9.65 -10.23
CA SER A 62 -3.67 -8.53 -10.95
C SER A 62 -3.39 -7.17 -10.30
N VAL A 63 -3.19 -7.15 -8.98
CA VAL A 63 -2.81 -5.95 -8.22
C VAL A 63 -1.30 -5.71 -8.36
N ALA A 64 -0.91 -4.48 -8.64
CA ALA A 64 0.47 -4.03 -8.55
C ALA A 64 0.76 -3.54 -7.13
N MET A 65 1.92 -3.88 -6.57
CA MET A 65 2.28 -3.59 -5.19
C MET A 65 3.69 -3.00 -5.10
N SER A 66 3.86 -2.11 -4.14
CA SER A 66 5.14 -1.56 -3.65
C SER A 66 5.16 -1.65 -2.12
N ASN A 67 6.33 -1.45 -1.51
CA ASN A 67 6.51 -1.46 -0.06
C ASN A 67 7.42 -0.30 0.39
N CYS A 68 7.28 0.11 1.64
CA CYS A 68 8.18 1.05 2.31
C CYS A 68 8.38 0.66 3.78
N GLY A 69 9.44 1.17 4.42
CA GLY A 69 9.81 0.86 5.79
C GLY A 69 10.99 -0.11 5.90
N GLN A 70 11.16 -0.78 7.04
CA GLN A 70 12.31 -1.68 7.26
C GLN A 70 12.24 -2.96 6.44
N VAL A 71 11.02 -3.45 6.18
CA VAL A 71 10.77 -4.67 5.42
C VAL A 71 9.55 -4.50 4.54
N GLY A 72 9.53 -5.20 3.41
CA GLY A 72 8.39 -5.27 2.50
C GLY A 72 7.87 -6.69 2.37
N TRP A 73 6.55 -6.83 2.19
CA TRP A 73 5.96 -8.11 1.88
C TRP A 73 6.25 -8.48 0.43
N ILE A 74 6.80 -9.68 0.22
CA ILE A 74 7.20 -10.21 -1.09
C ILE A 74 6.56 -11.59 -1.30
N THR A 75 6.19 -11.86 -2.55
CA THR A 75 5.82 -13.20 -3.01
C THR A 75 6.61 -13.61 -4.25
N ASN A 76 7.00 -14.87 -4.28
CA ASN A 76 7.51 -15.55 -5.47
C ASN A 76 7.17 -17.06 -5.40
N ARG A 77 7.73 -17.86 -6.33
CA ARG A 77 7.53 -19.32 -6.34
C ARG A 77 8.00 -20.04 -5.06
N SER A 78 8.85 -19.40 -4.26
CA SER A 78 9.38 -19.95 -3.01
C SER A 78 8.48 -19.67 -1.79
N GLY A 79 7.45 -18.84 -1.93
CA GLY A 79 6.52 -18.51 -0.84
C GLY A 79 6.33 -17.02 -0.61
N TYR A 80 5.68 -16.72 0.52
CA TYR A 80 5.47 -15.37 1.05
C TYR A 80 6.49 -15.07 2.15
N ARG A 81 7.03 -13.85 2.19
CA ARG A 81 7.94 -13.43 3.27
C ARG A 81 8.02 -11.91 3.39
N TYR A 82 8.61 -11.47 4.49
CA TYR A 82 9.14 -10.12 4.62
C TYR A 82 10.63 -10.12 4.24
N ASP A 83 11.06 -9.10 3.51
CA ASP A 83 12.45 -8.95 3.07
C ASP A 83 12.88 -7.49 3.24
N VAL A 84 14.16 -7.26 3.50
CA VAL A 84 14.74 -5.91 3.60
C VAL A 84 15.11 -5.35 2.23
N ILE A 85 15.25 -6.22 1.22
CA ILE A 85 15.61 -5.88 -0.15
C ILE A 85 14.39 -5.92 -1.06
N ASP A 86 14.18 -4.86 -1.83
CA ASP A 86 13.22 -4.82 -2.91
C ASP A 86 13.72 -5.68 -4.09
N PRO A 87 13.07 -6.80 -4.45
CA PRO A 87 13.47 -7.64 -5.58
C PRO A 87 13.37 -6.97 -6.96
N GLU A 88 12.66 -5.86 -7.13
CA GLU A 88 12.60 -5.15 -8.41
C GLU A 88 13.85 -4.29 -8.63
N THR A 89 14.34 -3.66 -7.57
CA THR A 89 15.47 -2.70 -7.64
C THR A 89 16.79 -3.26 -7.13
N GLY A 90 16.75 -4.37 -6.37
CA GLY A 90 17.92 -4.93 -5.68
C GLY A 90 18.44 -4.07 -4.52
N SER A 91 17.73 -3.01 -4.14
CA SER A 91 18.10 -2.07 -3.07
C SER A 91 17.26 -2.28 -1.81
N SER A 92 17.58 -1.58 -0.71
CA SER A 92 16.70 -1.59 0.47
C SER A 92 15.30 -1.07 0.13
N MET A 93 14.29 -1.51 0.89
CA MET A 93 12.92 -0.97 0.78
C MET A 93 12.92 0.56 0.83
N ALA A 94 11.99 1.18 0.10
CA ALA A 94 11.81 2.63 0.12
C ALA A 94 11.65 3.15 1.56
N SER A 95 12.27 4.28 1.84
CA SER A 95 12.21 4.95 3.13
C SER A 95 11.70 6.38 2.98
N PHE A 96 11.12 6.91 4.06
CA PHE A 96 10.62 8.28 4.16
C PHE A 96 11.68 9.29 4.63
N ALA A 97 12.97 8.92 4.59
CA ALA A 97 14.08 9.79 4.99
C ALA A 97 14.16 11.05 4.12
#